data_AF-A0A3A0UGY2-F1
#
_entry.id   AF-A0A3A0UGY2-F1
#
_cell.length_a   1.000
_cell.length_b   1.000
_cell.length_c   1.000
_cell.angle_alpha   90.00
_cell.angle_beta   90.00
_cell.angle_gamma   90.00
#
_symmetry.space_group_name_H-M   'P 1'
#
loop_
_entity.id
_entity.type
_entity.pdbx_description
1 polymer ?
#
loop_
_entity_poly.entity_id
_entity_poly.type
_entity_poly.pdbx_seq_one_letter_code
_entity_poly.pdbx_strand_id
1 'polypeptide(L)'
;PNVMTGGKTPEEAIPQMYMGSQGLFVALIIGIFSGLIFQWFINRNIRIKMPDQVPPAVAKSFSALIPGAVIILLWLIIYIALDNLPFGNIHDLIVNTLGVPLSLMGSTLIGTIILVGLNSAFWFVGIHGANVVNAVMQPIWLK
;
A
#
# COMPACT_ATOMS: atom_id res chain seq x y z
N PRO A 1 -5.64 -16.35 12.93
CA PRO A 1 -6.37 -17.34 13.77
C PRO A 1 -7.80 -17.52 13.22
N ASN A 2 -8.13 -18.73 12.79
CA ASN A 2 -9.46 -19.05 12.29
C ASN A 2 -10.45 -18.95 13.44
N VAL A 3 -11.47 -18.11 13.31
CA VAL A 3 -12.52 -18.02 14.33
C VAL A 3 -13.48 -19.17 14.03
N MET A 4 -13.49 -20.18 14.89
CA MET A 4 -14.43 -21.30 14.77
C MET A 4 -15.82 -20.80 15.15
N THR A 5 -16.52 -20.18 14.21
CA THR A 5 -17.94 -19.83 14.38
C THR A 5 -18.76 -21.09 14.10
N GLY A 6 -19.46 -21.59 15.12
CA GLY A 6 -20.13 -22.90 15.13
C GLY A 6 -20.88 -23.25 13.83
N GLY A 7 -20.28 -24.15 13.04
CA GLY A 7 -20.92 -24.80 11.89
C GLY A 7 -20.88 -24.07 10.55
N LYS A 8 -20.19 -22.94 10.42
CA LYS A 8 -19.93 -22.28 9.13
C LYS A 8 -18.45 -22.40 8.77
N THR A 9 -18.14 -22.44 7.48
CA THR A 9 -16.78 -22.48 6.93
C THR A 9 -15.86 -21.54 7.71
N PRO A 10 -14.61 -21.93 8.03
CA PRO A 10 -13.73 -21.08 8.82
C PRO A 10 -13.60 -19.71 8.15
N GLU A 11 -14.18 -18.68 8.75
CA GLU A 11 -13.96 -17.30 8.33
C GLU A 11 -12.64 -16.85 8.95
N GLU A 12 -11.63 -16.63 8.11
CA GLU A 12 -10.39 -16.01 8.53
C GLU A 12 -10.68 -14.57 8.96
N ALA A 13 -10.55 -14.26 10.26
CA ALA A 13 -10.73 -12.88 10.76
C ALA A 13 -9.79 -11.87 10.08
N ILE A 14 -8.57 -12.33 9.73
CA ILE A 14 -7.62 -11.58 8.91
C ILE A 14 -7.05 -12.53 7.86
N PRO A 15 -7.40 -12.37 6.57
CA PRO A 15 -6.91 -13.23 5.50
C PRO A 15 -5.40 -13.14 5.36
N GLN A 16 -4.69 -14.22 5.63
CA GLN A 16 -3.22 -14.22 5.65
C GLN A 16 -2.62 -13.99 4.25
N MET A 17 -3.36 -14.37 3.19
CA MET A 17 -2.97 -14.11 1.80
C MET A 17 -2.68 -12.64 1.52
N TYR A 18 -3.47 -11.72 2.10
CA TYR A 18 -3.31 -10.29 1.92
C TYR A 18 -2.24 -9.68 2.83
N MET A 19 -1.77 -10.42 3.84
CA MET A 19 -0.65 -9.99 4.69
C MET A 19 0.72 -10.40 4.12
N GLY A 20 0.74 -11.23 3.07
CA GLY A 20 1.95 -11.69 2.38
C GLY A 20 2.32 -10.85 1.15
N SER A 21 3.05 -11.46 0.22
CA SER A 21 3.54 -10.84 -1.02
C SER A 21 2.43 -10.22 -1.89
N GLN A 22 1.24 -10.84 -1.91
CA GLN A 22 0.08 -10.32 -2.65
C GLN A 22 -0.40 -8.95 -2.13
N GLY A 23 -0.18 -8.65 -0.86
CA GLY A 23 -0.56 -7.37 -0.25
C GLY A 23 0.47 -6.26 -0.38
N LEU A 24 1.71 -6.54 -0.83
CA LEU A 24 2.80 -5.57 -0.80
C LEU A 24 2.54 -4.33 -1.69
N PHE A 25 2.02 -4.52 -2.91
CA PHE A 25 1.67 -3.40 -3.79
C PHE A 25 0.55 -2.55 -3.20
N VAL A 26 -0.44 -3.20 -2.60
CA VAL A 26 -1.56 -2.54 -1.94
C VAL A 26 -1.03 -1.70 -0.77
N ALA A 27 -0.16 -2.27 0.06
CA ALA A 27 0.47 -1.57 1.17
C ALA A 27 1.32 -0.38 0.73
N LEU A 28 2.08 -0.50 -0.37
CA LEU A 28 2.86 0.60 -0.93
C LEU A 28 1.98 1.76 -1.37
N ILE A 29 0.92 1.48 -2.14
CA ILE A 29 0.00 2.50 -2.65
C ILE A 29 -0.74 3.16 -1.49
N ILE A 30 -1.39 2.37 -0.63
CA ILE A 30 -2.13 2.87 0.53
C ILE A 30 -1.21 3.67 1.45
N GLY A 31 0.01 3.19 1.71
CA GLY A 31 0.98 3.86 2.56
C GLY A 31 1.41 5.22 2.03
N ILE A 32 1.73 5.31 0.73
CA ILE A 32 2.11 6.58 0.09
C ILE A 32 0.93 7.56 0.13
N PHE A 33 -0.25 7.15 -0.32
CA PHE A 33 -1.42 8.03 -0.35
C PHE A 33 -1.82 8.50 1.05
N SER A 34 -1.86 7.59 2.03
CA SER A 34 -2.17 7.93 3.42
C SER A 34 -1.13 8.88 4.00
N GLY A 35 0.16 8.66 3.72
CA GLY A 35 1.25 9.54 4.13
C GLY A 35 1.14 10.95 3.52
N LEU A 36 0.83 11.04 2.23
CA LEU A 36 0.63 12.31 1.53
C LEU A 36 -0.57 13.08 2.07
N ILE A 37 -1.69 12.39 2.30
CA ILE A 37 -2.89 12.98 2.92
C ILE A 37 -2.52 13.48 4.31
N PHE A 38 -1.88 12.65 5.15
CA PHE A 38 -1.47 13.05 6.49
C PHE A 38 -0.59 14.31 6.46
N GLN A 39 0.42 14.33 5.59
CA GLN A 39 1.33 15.47 5.44
C GLN A 39 0.58 16.73 4.98
N TRP A 40 -0.38 16.60 4.07
CA TRP A 40 -1.20 17.69 3.56
C TRP A 40 -2.01 18.39 4.68
N PHE A 41 -2.55 17.62 5.62
CA PHE A 41 -3.26 18.16 6.79
C PHE A 41 -2.32 18.90 7.75
N ILE A 42 -1.15 18.32 8.03
CA ILE A 42 -0.15 18.93 8.91
C ILE A 42 0.38 20.24 8.31
N ASN A 43 0.71 20.25 7.01
CA ASN A 43 1.22 21.44 6.31
C ASN A 43 0.20 22.59 6.29
N ARG A 44 -1.10 22.28 6.25
CA ARG A 44 -2.19 23.29 6.31
C ARG A 44 -2.58 23.71 7.73
N ASN A 45 -1.92 23.19 8.77
CA ASN A 45 -2.30 23.38 10.17
C ASN A 45 -3.75 22.95 10.49
N ILE A 46 -4.29 21.98 9.75
CA ILE A 46 -5.61 21.39 10.03
C ILE A 46 -5.39 20.29 11.08
N ARG A 47 -5.29 20.70 12.34
CA ARG A 47 -5.00 19.85 13.49
C ARG A 47 -5.61 20.41 14.76
N ILE A 48 -5.80 19.55 15.76
CA ILE A 48 -6.20 19.98 17.10
C ILE A 48 -4.98 20.64 17.75
N LYS A 49 -5.07 21.95 18.01
CA LYS A 49 -4.01 22.72 18.67
C LYS A 49 -4.15 22.56 20.17
N MET A 50 -3.03 22.24 20.83
CA MET A 50 -2.96 22.17 22.28
C MET A 50 -2.28 23.42 22.84
N PRO A 51 -2.63 23.85 24.06
CA PRO A 51 -1.90 24.91 24.77
C PRO A 51 -0.44 24.52 25.04
N ASP A 52 0.42 25.53 25.24
CA ASP A 52 1.86 25.33 25.49
C ASP A 52 2.17 24.55 26.79
N GLN A 53 1.20 24.46 27.70
CA GLN A 53 1.31 23.71 28.94
C GLN A 53 1.26 22.19 28.74
N VAL A 54 0.81 21.72 27.56
CA VAL A 54 0.62 20.30 27.28
C VAL A 54 1.93 19.67 26.77
N PRO A 55 2.39 18.53 27.36
CA PRO A 55 3.59 17.85 26.90
C PRO A 55 3.57 17.54 25.39
N PRO A 56 4.73 17.61 24.71
CA PRO A 56 4.80 17.49 23.26
C PRO A 56 4.30 16.14 22.72
N ALA A 57 4.44 15.06 23.49
CA ALA A 57 3.92 13.74 23.11
C ALA A 57 2.38 13.72 23.01
N VAL A 58 1.69 14.39 23.94
CA VAL A 58 0.22 14.49 23.96
C VAL A 58 -0.24 15.42 22.84
N ALA A 59 0.40 16.57 22.69
CA ALA A 59 0.09 17.51 21.61
C ALA A 59 0.22 16.87 20.21
N LYS A 60 1.24 16.03 20.00
CA LYS A 60 1.44 15.30 18.74
C LYS A 60 0.33 14.27 18.47
N SER A 61 -0.10 13.54 19.50
CA SER A 61 -1.16 12.52 19.37
C SER A 61 -2.49 13.15 18.97
N PHE A 62 -2.87 14.26 19.60
CA PHE A 62 -4.10 14.99 19.23
C PHE A 62 -3.99 15.71 17.88
N SER A 63 -2.79 16.21 17.54
CA SER A 63 -2.56 16.78 16.21
C SER A 63 -2.78 15.77 15.08
N ALA A 64 -2.52 14.48 15.34
CA ALA A 64 -2.71 13.39 14.40
C ALA A 64 -4.16 12.87 14.33
N LEU A 65 -5.05 13.29 15.25
CA LEU A 65 -6.41 12.73 15.37
C LEU A 65 -7.28 13.05 14.15
N ILE A 66 -7.33 14.33 13.75
CA ILE A 66 -8.09 14.77 12.56
C ILE A 66 -7.58 14.09 11.29
N PRO A 67 -6.28 14.15 10.94
CA PRO A 67 -5.80 13.48 9.73
C PRO A 67 -6.01 11.97 9.77
N GLY A 68 -5.81 11.33 10.93
CA GLY A 68 -6.05 9.89 11.10
C GLY A 68 -7.52 9.51 10.85
N ALA A 69 -8.46 10.23 11.45
CA ALA A 69 -9.88 9.99 11.26
C ALA A 69 -10.32 10.16 9.79
N VAL A 70 -9.82 11.19 9.10
CA VAL A 70 -10.10 11.40 7.68
C VAL A 70 -9.55 10.28 6.81
N ILE A 71 -8.32 9.83 7.07
CA ILE A 71 -7.71 8.72 6.33
C ILE A 71 -8.51 7.43 6.51
N ILE A 72 -8.91 7.11 7.74
CA ILE A 72 -9.72 5.91 8.02
C ILE A 72 -11.07 5.99 7.31
N LEU A 73 -11.76 7.13 7.40
CA LEU A 73 -13.05 7.33 6.72
C LEU A 73 -12.91 7.26 5.21
N LEU A 74 -11.86 7.82 4.64
CA LEU A 74 -11.58 7.78 3.20
C LEU A 74 -11.40 6.34 2.72
N TRP A 75 -10.58 5.53 3.41
CA TRP A 75 -10.39 4.13 3.03
C TRP A 75 -11.64 3.28 3.25
N LEU A 76 -12.43 3.59 4.28
CA LEU A 76 -13.72 2.94 4.50
C LEU A 76 -14.70 3.22 3.35
N ILE A 77 -14.79 4.48 2.90
CA ILE A 77 -15.64 4.86 1.77
C ILE A 77 -15.18 4.14 0.49
N ILE A 78 -13.87 4.08 0.25
CA ILE A 78 -13.30 3.36 -0.90
C ILE A 78 -13.62 1.87 -0.82
N TYR A 79 -13.47 1.26 0.35
CA TYR A 79 -13.82 -0.15 0.57
C TYR A 79 -15.29 -0.42 0.23
N ILE A 80 -16.22 0.37 0.79
CA ILE A 80 -17.65 0.22 0.51
C ILE A 80 -17.93 0.43 -0.99
N ALA A 81 -17.31 1.42 -1.62
CA ALA A 81 -17.50 1.67 -3.05
C ALA A 81 -17.02 0.50 -3.91
N LEU A 82 -15.86 -0.09 -3.61
CA LEU A 82 -15.32 -1.22 -4.35
C LEU A 82 -16.13 -2.50 -4.15
N ASP A 83 -16.63 -2.74 -2.93
CA ASP A 83 -17.47 -3.89 -2.59
C ASP A 83 -18.80 -3.90 -3.38
N ASN A 84 -19.33 -2.71 -3.71
CA ASN A 84 -20.53 -2.56 -4.54
C ASN A 84 -20.25 -2.57 -6.06
N LEU A 85 -18.98 -2.58 -6.47
CA LEU A 85 -18.54 -2.61 -7.86
C LEU A 85 -18.08 -4.04 -8.23
N PRO A 86 -18.03 -4.38 -9.54
CA PRO A 86 -17.55 -5.70 -9.98
C PRO A 86 -16.05 -5.93 -9.72
N PHE A 87 -15.35 -4.96 -9.12
CA PHE A 87 -13.93 -5.04 -8.80
C PHE A 87 -13.64 -5.80 -7.50
N GLY A 88 -14.65 -6.05 -6.67
CA GLY A 88 -14.49 -6.76 -5.40
C GLY A 88 -13.64 -5.97 -4.41
N ASN A 89 -12.52 -6.53 -3.96
CA ASN A 89 -11.64 -5.89 -2.98
C ASN A 89 -10.55 -5.03 -3.64
N ILE A 90 -10.03 -4.03 -2.93
CA ILE A 90 -8.86 -3.25 -3.33
C ILE A 90 -7.64 -4.14 -3.61
N HIS A 91 -7.50 -5.24 -2.88
CA HIS A 91 -6.46 -6.22 -3.12
C HIS A 91 -6.58 -6.85 -4.51
N ASP A 92 -7.78 -7.26 -4.90
CA ASP A 92 -8.02 -7.89 -6.20
C ASP A 92 -7.87 -6.89 -7.34
N LEU A 93 -8.36 -5.65 -7.14
CA LEU A 93 -8.19 -4.56 -8.10
C LEU A 93 -6.72 -4.30 -8.40
N ILE A 94 -5.88 -4.15 -7.36
CA ILE A 94 -4.45 -3.82 -7.53
C ILE A 94 -3.67 -5.02 -8.09
N VAL A 95 -3.98 -6.23 -7.63
CA VAL A 95 -3.35 -7.45 -8.16
C VAL A 95 -3.67 -7.61 -9.64
N ASN A 96 -4.91 -7.41 -10.07
CA ASN A 96 -5.30 -7.60 -11.48
C ASN A 96 -4.79 -6.48 -12.40
N THR A 97 -4.78 -5.23 -11.92
CA THR A 97 -4.38 -4.07 -12.73
C THR A 97 -2.86 -3.88 -12.83
N LEU A 98 -2.13 -4.12 -11.74
CA LEU A 98 -0.67 -3.91 -11.69
C LEU A 98 0.08 -5.21 -11.46
N GLY A 99 -0.39 -6.05 -10.53
CA GLY A 99 0.31 -7.27 -10.13
C GLY A 99 0.49 -8.28 -11.28
N VAL A 100 -0.57 -8.56 -12.04
CA VAL A 100 -0.56 -9.51 -13.17
C VAL A 100 0.36 -9.04 -14.31
N PRO A 101 0.21 -7.83 -14.87
CA PRO A 101 1.08 -7.39 -15.96
C PRO A 101 2.56 -7.28 -15.55
N LEU A 102 2.86 -6.76 -14.36
CA LEU A 102 4.24 -6.73 -13.86
C LEU A 102 4.78 -8.14 -13.59
N SER A 103 3.93 -9.06 -13.13
CA SER A 103 4.31 -10.46 -12.97
C SER A 103 4.73 -11.08 -14.29
N LEU A 104 4.02 -10.81 -15.39
CA LEU A 104 4.39 -11.30 -16.72
C LEU A 104 5.73 -10.73 -17.20
N MET A 105 6.04 -9.48 -16.85
CA MET A 105 7.35 -8.89 -17.16
C MET A 105 8.48 -9.52 -16.32
N GLY A 106 8.22 -9.90 -15.08
CA GLY A 106 9.21 -10.51 -14.19
C GLY A 106 9.41 -12.02 -14.39
N SER A 107 8.44 -12.73 -14.99
CA SER A 107 8.44 -14.19 -15.13
C SER A 107 8.72 -14.70 -16.54
N THR A 108 8.68 -13.84 -17.56
CA THR A 108 8.95 -14.23 -18.94
C THR A 108 10.39 -13.90 -19.34
N LEU A 109 10.99 -14.72 -20.21
CA LEU A 109 12.34 -14.49 -20.72
C LEU A 109 12.48 -13.10 -21.36
N ILE A 110 11.53 -12.74 -22.23
CA ILE A 110 11.51 -11.44 -22.91
C ILE A 110 11.39 -10.31 -21.89
N GLY A 111 10.49 -10.44 -20.91
CA GLY A 111 10.33 -9.44 -19.86
C GLY A 111 11.59 -9.25 -19.02
N THR A 112 12.26 -10.33 -18.63
CA THR A 112 13.54 -10.28 -17.90
C THR A 112 14.64 -9.64 -18.73
N ILE A 113 14.73 -9.92 -20.04
CA ILE A 113 15.70 -9.26 -20.94
C ILE A 113 15.47 -7.75 -20.96
N ILE A 114 14.20 -7.30 -21.04
CA ILE A 114 13.86 -5.87 -20.98
C ILE A 114 14.27 -5.26 -19.63
N LEU A 115 13.99 -5.94 -18.52
CA LEU A 115 14.34 -5.45 -17.17
C LEU A 115 15.86 -5.34 -16.96
N VAL A 116 16.62 -6.32 -17.44
CA VAL A 116 18.09 -6.29 -17.41
C VAL A 116 18.64 -5.20 -18.34
N GLY A 117 18.03 -5.02 -19.52
CA GLY A 117 18.36 -3.91 -20.41
C GLY A 117 18.12 -2.55 -19.77
N LEU A 118 17.00 -2.38 -19.06
CA LEU A 118 16.68 -1.17 -18.32
C LEU A 118 17.65 -0.92 -17.16
N ASN A 119 18.03 -1.98 -16.43
CA ASN A 119 19.07 -1.90 -15.40
C ASN A 119 20.40 -1.37 -16.00
N SER A 120 20.84 -1.95 -17.12
CA SER A 120 22.05 -1.50 -17.83
C SER A 120 21.92 -0.06 -18.36
N ALA A 121 20.74 0.34 -18.84
CA ALA A 121 20.47 1.71 -19.25
C ALA A 121 20.56 2.70 -18.08
N PHE A 122 20.02 2.36 -16.91
CA PHE A 122 20.16 3.18 -15.71
C PHE A 122 21.63 3.34 -15.29
N TRP A 123 22.41 2.26 -15.36
CA TRP A 123 23.86 2.32 -15.12
C TRP A 123 24.58 3.24 -16.12
N PHE A 124 24.16 3.27 -17.38
CA PHE A 124 24.73 4.16 -18.40
C PHE A 124 24.52 5.65 -18.07
N VAL A 125 23.37 6.02 -17.49
CA VAL A 125 23.09 7.39 -17.02
C VAL A 125 23.66 7.67 -15.61
N GLY A 126 24.42 6.74 -15.02
CA GLY A 126 25.04 6.90 -13.71
C GLY A 126 24.12 6.62 -12.51
N ILE A 127 22.94 6.03 -12.75
CA ILE A 127 22.01 5.61 -11.69
C ILE A 127 22.25 4.12 -11.40
N HIS A 128 22.25 3.74 -10.12
CA HIS A 128 22.40 2.33 -9.74
C HIS A 128 21.15 1.53 -10.14
N GLY A 129 21.16 0.97 -11.36
CA GLY A 129 19.97 0.38 -11.98
C GLY A 129 19.32 -0.71 -11.15
N ALA A 130 20.11 -1.51 -10.43
CA ALA A 130 19.58 -2.56 -9.58
C ALA A 130 18.75 -2.01 -8.43
N ASN A 131 19.06 -0.82 -7.89
CA ASN A 131 18.28 -0.22 -6.81
C ASN A 131 16.90 0.22 -7.31
N VAL A 132 16.85 0.74 -8.54
CA VAL A 132 15.61 1.21 -9.16
C VAL A 132 14.74 0.03 -9.58
N VAL A 133 15.32 -0.94 -10.32
CA VAL A 133 14.58 -2.09 -10.82
C VAL A 133 14.11 -2.98 -9.66
N ASN A 134 14.96 -3.26 -8.68
CA ASN A 134 14.58 -4.11 -7.55
C ASN A 134 13.52 -3.44 -6.67
N ALA A 135 13.51 -2.12 -6.53
CA ALA A 135 12.47 -1.43 -5.74
C ALA A 135 11.05 -1.67 -6.29
N VAL A 136 10.92 -1.89 -7.61
CA VAL A 136 9.64 -2.18 -8.27
C VAL A 136 9.39 -3.67 -8.39
N MET A 137 10.43 -4.46 -8.69
CA MET A 137 10.29 -5.89 -9.01
C MET A 137 10.38 -6.82 -7.79
N GLN A 138 10.96 -6.39 -6.66
CA GLN A 138 11.04 -7.24 -5.46
C GLN A 138 9.70 -7.82 -5.02
N PRO A 139 8.61 -7.02 -4.91
CA PRO A 139 7.32 -7.56 -4.47
C PRO A 139 6.75 -8.62 -5.42
N ILE A 140 7.18 -8.63 -6.69
CA ILE A 140 6.81 -9.65 -7.68
C ILE A 140 7.68 -10.91 -7.52
N TRP A 141 8.98 -10.76 -7.31
CA TRP A 141 9.90 -11.90 -7.16
C TRP A 141 9.82 -12.59 -5.80
N LEU A 142 9.34 -11.90 -4.76
CA LEU A 142 9.11 -12.44 -3.43
C LEU A 142 7.75 -13.15 -3.29
N LYS A 143 7.02 -13.35 -4.39
CA LYS A 143 5.75 -14.09 -4.40
C LYS A 143 5.92 -15.57 -4.07
#